data_AF-A0A0M4FKU1-F1
#
_entry.id   AF-A0A0M4FKU1-F1
#
_cell.length_a   1.000
_cell.length_b   1.000
_cell.length_c   1.000
_cell.angle_alpha   90.00
_cell.angle_beta   90.00
_cell.angle_gamma   90.00
#
_symmetry.space_group_name_H-M   'P 1'
#
loop_
_entity.id
_entity.type
_entity.pdbx_description
1 polymer ?
#
loop_
_entity_poly.entity_id
_entity_poly.type
_entity_poly.pdbx_seq_one_letter_code
_entity_poly.pdbx_strand_id
1 'polypeptide(L)'
;MLSAVEEVHSAMDRLKRIADKSVTESEGLKESSDKAMEQIQDAFATLQQVSAAAVQIKEISSQLSTDSNDSLETVSDVRKSLANTSQMVTELKEYNQSVSKKIAELSHQASTIEDMNSIIKEIIKKTTMLSLNASIEAARAGEHGKGFSVVAQEIKSLSDQSRDAVNQSSQLLSAIEESVCEVVESVENEKRAVEKGIDEIEKMSAQMEGIYQKKKGVHQQVEQTENASINQSAMSQNAAAKLELVVKTVQLTLDFVT
;
A
#
# COMPACT_ATOMS: atom_id res chain seq x y z
N MET A 1 -58.11 -15.85 91.70
CA MET A 1 -58.40 -14.53 91.10
C MET A 1 -57.15 -13.67 90.98
N LEU A 2 -56.38 -13.41 92.05
CA LEU A 2 -55.15 -12.57 91.94
C LEU A 2 -54.13 -13.08 90.90
N SER A 3 -53.82 -14.38 90.88
CA SER A 3 -52.85 -14.96 89.93
C SER A 3 -53.29 -14.85 88.45
N ALA A 4 -54.60 -14.90 88.15
CA ALA A 4 -55.11 -14.73 86.80
C ALA A 4 -55.04 -13.27 86.32
N VAL A 5 -55.15 -12.30 87.24
CA VAL A 5 -55.01 -10.87 86.93
C VAL A 5 -53.55 -10.52 86.66
N GLU A 6 -52.60 -11.06 87.42
CA GLU A 6 -51.15 -10.93 87.14
C GLU A 6 -50.76 -11.55 85.79
N GLU A 7 -51.32 -12.70 85.44
CA GLU A 7 -51.07 -13.39 84.17
C GLU A 7 -51.59 -12.58 82.96
N VAL A 8 -52.79 -12.00 83.09
CA VAL A 8 -53.35 -11.08 82.08
C VAL A 8 -52.52 -9.79 81.96
N HIS A 9 -52.04 -9.23 83.07
CA HIS A 9 -51.22 -8.02 83.06
C HIS A 9 -49.87 -8.26 82.36
N SER A 10 -49.22 -9.39 82.66
CA SER A 10 -47.99 -9.83 81.99
C SER A 10 -48.19 -10.08 80.49
N ALA A 11 -49.33 -10.67 80.10
CA ALA A 11 -49.70 -10.87 78.70
C ALA A 11 -49.94 -9.54 77.97
N MET A 12 -50.59 -8.56 78.60
CA MET A 12 -50.77 -7.22 78.04
C MET A 12 -49.44 -6.47 77.86
N ASP A 13 -48.53 -6.56 78.82
CA ASP A 13 -47.18 -5.97 78.69
C ASP A 13 -46.36 -6.61 77.56
N ARG A 14 -46.53 -7.92 77.35
CA ARG A 14 -45.93 -8.64 76.21
C ARG A 14 -46.55 -8.19 74.88
N LEU A 15 -47.88 -8.11 74.80
CA LEU A 15 -48.58 -7.64 73.61
C LEU A 15 -48.20 -6.20 73.25
N LYS A 16 -48.09 -5.32 74.24
CA LYS A 16 -47.66 -3.93 74.04
C LYS A 16 -46.24 -3.87 73.46
N ARG A 17 -45.29 -4.63 74.03
CA ARG A 17 -43.92 -4.72 73.48
C ARG A 17 -43.88 -5.28 72.07
N ILE A 18 -44.71 -6.28 71.75
CA ILE A 18 -44.82 -6.83 70.40
C ILE A 18 -45.38 -5.79 69.43
N ALA A 19 -46.42 -5.05 69.83
CA ALA A 19 -47.01 -3.99 69.04
C ALA A 19 -46.01 -2.86 68.78
N ASP A 20 -45.33 -2.36 69.81
CA ASP A 20 -44.30 -1.32 69.68
C ASP A 20 -43.17 -1.78 68.74
N LYS A 21 -42.71 -3.04 68.90
CA LYS A 21 -41.70 -3.63 68.01
C LYS A 21 -42.21 -3.76 66.56
N SER A 22 -43.46 -4.18 66.36
CA SER A 22 -44.07 -4.32 65.04
C SER A 22 -44.21 -2.97 64.34
N VAL A 23 -44.48 -1.88 65.07
CA VAL A 23 -44.53 -0.52 64.53
C VAL A 23 -43.13 -0.09 64.07
N THR A 24 -42.10 -0.28 64.89
CA THR A 24 -40.72 0.04 64.50
C THR A 24 -40.24 -0.78 63.30
N GLU A 25 -40.57 -2.08 63.24
CA GLU A 25 -40.26 -2.93 62.08
C GLU A 25 -41.01 -2.49 60.82
N SER A 26 -42.27 -2.07 60.95
CA SER A 26 -43.08 -1.49 59.86
C SER A 26 -42.46 -0.19 59.33
N GLU A 27 -42.09 0.75 60.21
CA GLU A 27 -41.43 2.00 59.80
C GLU A 27 -40.10 1.75 59.07
N GLY A 28 -39.27 0.84 59.59
CA GLY A 28 -38.02 0.44 58.93
C GLY A 28 -38.21 -0.25 57.58
N LEU A 29 -39.27 -1.06 57.45
CA LEU A 29 -39.63 -1.72 56.19
C LEU A 29 -40.15 -0.73 55.14
N LYS A 30 -40.88 0.30 55.57
CA LYS A 30 -41.32 1.40 54.69
C LYS A 30 -40.12 2.19 54.16
N GLU A 31 -39.21 2.63 55.03
CA GLU A 31 -38.01 3.35 54.61
C GLU A 31 -37.15 2.50 53.64
N SER A 32 -37.02 1.20 53.92
CA SER A 32 -36.27 0.29 53.05
C SER A 32 -36.96 0.09 51.69
N SER A 33 -38.30 0.04 51.67
CA SER A 33 -39.09 -0.07 50.45
C SER A 33 -38.99 1.19 49.59
N ASP A 34 -39.04 2.38 50.20
CA ASP A 34 -38.87 3.66 49.49
C ASP A 34 -37.48 3.74 48.82
N LYS A 35 -36.41 3.37 49.56
CA LYS A 35 -35.04 3.29 49.01
C LYS A 35 -34.91 2.26 47.89
N ALA A 36 -35.55 1.10 48.04
CA ALA A 36 -35.56 0.09 46.98
C ALA A 36 -36.23 0.62 45.71
N MET A 37 -37.29 1.42 45.85
CA MET A 37 -38.02 2.00 44.73
C MET A 37 -37.21 3.04 43.97
N GLU A 38 -36.46 3.89 44.68
CA GLU A 38 -35.49 4.82 44.10
C GLU A 38 -34.42 4.06 43.29
N GLN A 39 -33.81 3.04 43.88
CA GLN A 39 -32.80 2.21 43.21
C GLN A 39 -33.34 1.49 41.96
N ILE A 40 -34.59 1.06 41.98
CA ILE A 40 -35.23 0.41 40.83
C ILE A 40 -35.46 1.42 39.69
N GLN A 41 -35.87 2.65 39.99
CA GLN A 41 -36.03 3.70 38.99
C GLN A 41 -34.70 4.02 38.30
N ASP A 42 -33.62 4.15 39.07
CA ASP A 42 -32.26 4.35 38.53
C ASP A 42 -31.80 3.18 37.66
N ALA A 43 -32.11 1.94 38.08
CA ALA A 43 -31.81 0.75 37.31
C ALA A 43 -32.58 0.72 35.98
N PHE A 44 -33.86 1.12 35.96
CA PHE A 44 -34.65 1.26 34.73
C PHE A 44 -34.04 2.28 33.76
N ALA A 45 -33.66 3.46 34.25
CA ALA A 45 -33.02 4.49 33.43
C ALA A 45 -31.71 3.97 32.81
N THR A 46 -30.90 3.28 33.60
CA THR A 46 -29.65 2.66 33.13
C THR A 46 -29.90 1.61 32.05
N LEU A 47 -30.90 0.73 32.23
CA LEU A 47 -31.25 -0.29 31.24
C LEU A 47 -31.75 0.30 29.91
N GLN A 48 -32.52 1.39 29.97
CA GLN A 48 -32.95 2.10 28.76
C GLN A 48 -31.74 2.70 28.01
N GLN A 49 -30.79 3.30 28.74
CA GLN A 49 -29.56 3.82 28.15
C GLN A 49 -28.73 2.71 27.49
N VAL A 50 -28.57 1.55 28.16
CA VAL A 50 -27.86 0.39 27.60
C VAL A 50 -28.54 -0.14 26.35
N SER A 51 -29.88 -0.22 26.34
CA SER A 51 -30.64 -0.64 25.16
C SER A 51 -30.46 0.32 23.97
N ALA A 52 -30.50 1.64 24.23
CA ALA A 52 -30.26 2.65 23.22
C ALA A 52 -28.82 2.58 22.66
N ALA A 53 -27.83 2.41 23.54
CA ALA A 53 -26.43 2.24 23.14
C ALA A 53 -26.23 0.98 22.29
N ALA A 54 -26.91 -0.13 22.61
CA ALA A 54 -26.86 -1.34 21.79
C ALA A 54 -27.38 -1.09 20.37
N VAL A 55 -28.51 -0.39 20.21
CA VAL A 55 -29.05 -0.03 18.88
C VAL A 55 -28.05 0.84 18.09
N GLN A 56 -27.43 1.83 18.73
CA GLN A 56 -26.40 2.66 18.10
C GLN A 56 -25.17 1.85 17.67
N ILE A 57 -24.70 0.93 18.51
CA ILE A 57 -23.58 0.03 18.19
C ILE A 57 -23.90 -0.80 16.94
N LYS A 58 -25.15 -1.29 16.81
CA LYS A 58 -25.58 -2.05 15.63
C LYS A 58 -25.53 -1.21 14.35
N GLU A 59 -26.00 0.03 14.41
CA GLU A 59 -25.98 0.95 13.26
C GLU A 59 -24.53 1.27 12.83
N ILE A 60 -23.66 1.59 13.79
CA ILE A 60 -22.24 1.84 13.54
C ILE A 60 -21.55 0.59 12.96
N SER A 61 -21.88 -0.59 13.47
CA SER A 61 -21.33 -1.86 12.99
C SER A 61 -21.72 -2.13 11.53
N SER A 62 -22.98 -1.87 11.15
CA SER A 62 -23.44 -1.98 9.78
C SER A 62 -22.72 -1.02 8.83
N GLN A 63 -22.49 0.22 9.27
CA GLN A 63 -21.72 1.19 8.48
C GLN A 63 -20.26 0.73 8.33
N LEU A 64 -19.63 0.29 9.42
CA LEU A 64 -18.26 -0.21 9.40
C LEU A 64 -18.09 -1.45 8.52
N SER A 65 -19.11 -2.32 8.44
CA SER A 65 -19.14 -3.45 7.51
C SER A 65 -19.09 -3.00 6.05
N THR A 66 -19.90 -1.98 5.72
CA THR A 66 -19.94 -1.38 4.38
C THR A 66 -18.60 -0.76 4.02
N ASP A 67 -18.06 0.11 4.89
CA ASP A 67 -16.75 0.76 4.69
C ASP A 67 -15.61 -0.26 4.56
N SER A 68 -15.71 -1.39 5.28
CA SER A 68 -14.73 -2.47 5.19
C SER A 68 -14.80 -3.19 3.83
N ASN A 69 -15.99 -3.40 3.27
CA ASN A 69 -16.16 -4.01 1.95
C ASN A 69 -15.62 -3.09 0.84
N ASP A 70 -15.94 -1.80 0.88
CA ASP A 70 -15.42 -0.81 -0.08
C ASP A 70 -13.90 -0.71 -0.01
N SER A 71 -13.33 -0.79 1.21
CA SER A 71 -11.89 -0.85 1.40
C SER A 71 -11.27 -2.12 0.79
N LEU A 72 -11.93 -3.27 0.90
CA LEU A 72 -11.45 -4.53 0.32
C LEU A 72 -11.48 -4.50 -1.20
N GLU A 73 -12.50 -3.90 -1.81
CA GLU A 73 -12.57 -3.68 -3.25
C GLU A 73 -11.42 -2.76 -3.72
N THR A 74 -11.21 -1.65 -3.03
CA THR A 74 -10.10 -0.72 -3.32
C THR A 74 -8.75 -1.44 -3.24
N VAL A 75 -8.52 -2.25 -2.21
CA VAL A 75 -7.28 -3.02 -2.06
C VAL A 75 -7.11 -4.03 -3.20
N SER A 76 -8.20 -4.70 -3.62
CA SER A 76 -8.19 -5.61 -4.75
C SER A 76 -7.78 -4.90 -6.05
N ASP A 77 -8.31 -3.71 -6.31
CA ASP A 77 -7.99 -2.96 -7.53
C ASP A 77 -6.57 -2.39 -7.53
N VAL A 78 -6.07 -1.97 -6.37
CA VAL A 78 -4.65 -1.60 -6.21
C VAL A 78 -3.74 -2.81 -6.46
N ARG A 79 -4.10 -4.01 -5.98
CA ARG A 79 -3.33 -5.24 -6.26
C ARG A 79 -3.30 -5.60 -7.74
N LYS A 80 -4.42 -5.48 -8.46
CA LYS A 80 -4.45 -5.66 -9.92
C LYS A 80 -3.56 -4.65 -10.62
N SER A 81 -3.63 -3.39 -10.21
CA SER A 81 -2.81 -2.31 -10.76
C SER A 81 -1.31 -2.59 -10.54
N LEU A 82 -0.92 -3.02 -9.33
CA LEU A 82 0.44 -3.43 -9.01
C LEU A 82 0.92 -4.61 -9.87
N ALA A 83 0.08 -5.62 -10.09
CA ALA A 83 0.41 -6.75 -10.96
C ALA A 83 0.66 -6.29 -12.41
N ASN A 84 -0.20 -5.41 -12.93
CA ASN A 84 -0.01 -4.83 -14.27
C ASN A 84 1.28 -4.00 -14.34
N THR A 85 1.58 -3.19 -13.31
CA THR A 85 2.84 -2.44 -13.24
C THR A 85 4.05 -3.36 -13.18
N SER A 86 3.98 -4.45 -12.40
CA SER A 86 5.05 -5.46 -12.34
C SER A 86 5.33 -6.07 -13.71
N GLN A 87 4.27 -6.36 -14.48
CA GLN A 87 4.41 -6.88 -15.83
C GLN A 87 5.07 -5.85 -16.75
N MET A 88 4.60 -4.60 -16.76
CA MET A 88 5.18 -3.53 -17.59
C MET A 88 6.67 -3.31 -17.28
N VAL A 89 7.06 -3.35 -16.00
CA VAL A 89 8.46 -3.21 -15.59
C VAL A 89 9.31 -4.40 -16.05
N THR A 90 8.73 -5.60 -16.07
CA THR A 90 9.40 -6.80 -16.61
C THR A 90 9.61 -6.69 -18.12
N GLU A 91 8.60 -6.25 -18.87
CA GLU A 91 8.70 -5.99 -20.31
C GLU A 91 9.76 -4.90 -20.61
N LEU A 92 9.83 -3.86 -19.77
CA LEU A 92 10.82 -2.79 -19.91
C LEU A 92 12.26 -3.29 -19.63
N LYS A 93 12.43 -4.27 -18.74
CA LYS A 93 13.71 -4.97 -18.54
C LYS A 93 14.14 -5.73 -19.79
N GLU A 94 13.24 -6.46 -20.41
CA GLU A 94 13.52 -7.18 -21.66
C GLU A 94 13.83 -6.22 -22.81
N TYR A 95 13.11 -5.11 -22.89
CA TYR A 95 13.39 -4.05 -23.86
C TYR A 95 14.80 -3.48 -23.69
N ASN A 96 15.21 -3.17 -22.45
CA ASN A 96 16.56 -2.69 -22.15
C ASN A 96 17.66 -3.68 -22.56
N GLN A 97 17.42 -4.99 -22.39
CA GLN A 97 18.35 -6.02 -22.86
C GLN A 97 18.47 -6.02 -24.40
N SER A 98 17.36 -5.85 -25.11
CA SER A 98 17.35 -5.74 -26.58
C SER A 98 18.10 -4.49 -27.06
N VAL A 99 17.90 -3.34 -26.39
CA VAL A 99 18.62 -2.09 -26.68
C VAL A 99 20.12 -2.27 -26.45
N SER A 100 20.51 -2.87 -25.32
CA SER A 100 21.92 -3.17 -25.02
C SER A 100 22.59 -4.00 -26.12
N LYS A 101 21.89 -5.01 -26.64
CA LYS A 101 22.39 -5.83 -27.75
C LYS A 101 22.59 -5.03 -29.03
N LYS A 102 21.63 -4.18 -29.40
CA LYS A 102 21.73 -3.31 -30.59
C LYS A 102 22.88 -2.31 -30.48
N ILE A 103 23.12 -1.77 -29.29
CA ILE A 103 24.24 -0.86 -29.04
C ILE A 103 25.57 -1.60 -29.20
N ALA A 104 25.68 -2.83 -28.68
CA ALA A 104 26.87 -3.65 -28.86
C ALA A 104 27.14 -3.97 -30.34
N GLU A 105 26.08 -4.26 -31.12
CA GLU A 105 26.18 -4.44 -32.57
C GLU A 105 26.65 -3.16 -33.28
N LEU A 106 26.14 -1.98 -32.89
CA LEU A 106 26.56 -0.70 -33.46
C LEU A 106 28.03 -0.39 -33.15
N SER A 107 28.48 -0.64 -31.91
CA SER A 107 29.88 -0.50 -31.52
C SER A 107 30.80 -1.41 -32.35
N HIS A 108 30.38 -2.66 -32.60
CA HIS A 108 31.14 -3.58 -33.44
C HIS A 108 31.21 -3.11 -34.91
N GLN A 109 30.11 -2.58 -35.45
CA GLN A 109 30.08 -2.00 -36.79
C GLN A 109 31.01 -0.79 -36.90
N ALA A 110 31.00 0.12 -35.92
CA ALA A 110 31.89 1.28 -35.90
C ALA A 110 33.37 0.87 -35.92
N SER A 111 33.75 -0.08 -35.06
CA SER A 111 35.11 -0.65 -35.03
C SER A 111 35.51 -1.29 -36.36
N THR A 112 34.58 -2.00 -37.02
CA THR A 112 34.85 -2.59 -38.34
C THR A 112 35.11 -1.53 -39.41
N ILE A 113 34.38 -0.40 -39.39
CA ILE A 113 34.60 0.70 -40.34
C ILE A 113 35.93 1.41 -40.03
N GLU A 114 36.33 1.51 -38.76
CA GLU A 114 37.64 2.04 -38.38
C GLU A 114 38.79 1.20 -38.96
N ASP A 115 38.70 -0.12 -38.87
CA ASP A 115 39.66 -1.05 -39.47
C ASP A 115 39.74 -0.87 -41.00
N MET A 116 38.58 -0.72 -41.66
CA MET A 116 38.52 -0.43 -43.10
C MET A 116 39.19 0.91 -43.44
N ASN A 117 38.94 1.96 -42.65
CA ASN A 117 39.57 3.26 -42.82
C ASN A 117 41.09 3.18 -42.66
N SER A 118 41.59 2.36 -41.73
CA SER A 118 43.02 2.09 -41.56
C SER A 118 43.62 1.48 -42.83
N ILE A 119 42.98 0.47 -43.41
CA ILE A 119 43.40 -0.16 -44.67
C ILE A 119 43.40 0.86 -45.82
N ILE A 120 42.36 1.68 -45.93
CA ILE A 120 42.27 2.70 -46.99
C ILE A 120 43.39 3.74 -46.83
N LYS A 121 43.72 4.17 -45.60
CA LYS A 121 44.88 5.05 -45.34
C LYS A 121 46.18 4.44 -45.85
N GLU A 122 46.39 3.13 -45.67
CA GLU A 122 47.56 2.43 -46.21
C GLU A 122 47.58 2.40 -47.74
N ILE A 123 46.44 2.15 -48.38
CA ILE A 123 46.30 2.18 -49.84
C ILE A 123 46.64 3.58 -50.36
N ILE A 124 46.05 4.63 -49.78
CA ILE A 124 46.32 6.02 -50.16
C ILE A 124 47.80 6.35 -50.04
N LYS A 125 48.47 5.90 -48.96
CA LYS A 125 49.91 6.10 -48.76
C LYS A 125 50.73 5.45 -49.87
N LYS A 126 50.39 4.21 -50.28
CA LYS A 126 51.03 3.51 -51.39
C LYS A 126 50.77 4.21 -52.74
N THR A 127 49.53 4.62 -53.00
CA THR A 127 49.15 5.34 -54.22
C THR A 127 49.86 6.68 -54.33
N THR A 128 49.99 7.40 -53.22
CA THR A 128 50.75 8.66 -53.16
C THR A 128 52.23 8.44 -53.50
N MET A 129 52.86 7.36 -52.99
CA MET A 129 54.23 7.00 -53.37
C MET A 129 54.35 6.61 -54.85
N LEU A 130 53.38 5.85 -55.39
CA LEU A 130 53.34 5.47 -56.80
C LEU A 130 53.22 6.69 -57.72
N SER A 131 52.35 7.64 -57.37
CA SER A 131 52.18 8.87 -58.12
C SER A 131 53.45 9.72 -58.10
N LEU A 132 54.12 9.82 -56.95
CA LEU A 132 55.39 10.54 -56.83
C LEU A 132 56.47 9.92 -57.73
N ASN A 133 56.60 8.58 -57.72
CA ASN A 133 57.54 7.88 -58.59
C ASN A 133 57.21 8.12 -60.07
N ALA A 134 55.94 8.11 -60.45
CA ALA A 134 55.50 8.42 -61.81
C ALA A 134 55.81 9.87 -62.21
N SER A 135 55.62 10.84 -61.31
CA SER A 135 56.01 12.24 -61.54
C SER A 135 57.52 12.40 -61.75
N ILE A 136 58.33 11.68 -60.97
CA ILE A 136 59.80 11.70 -61.11
C ILE A 136 60.21 11.13 -62.47
N GLU A 137 59.66 9.98 -62.86
CA GLU A 137 60.04 9.34 -64.13
C GLU A 137 59.52 10.13 -65.35
N ALA A 138 58.34 10.76 -65.22
CA ALA A 138 57.82 11.70 -66.23
C ALA A 138 58.73 12.92 -66.40
N ALA A 139 59.24 13.49 -65.31
CA ALA A 139 60.22 14.57 -65.38
C ALA A 139 61.54 14.11 -66.03
N ARG A 140 61.96 12.87 -65.75
CA ARG A 140 63.18 12.26 -66.30
C ARG A 140 63.09 12.01 -67.81
N ALA A 141 61.90 11.70 -68.33
CA ALA A 141 61.62 11.53 -69.75
C ALA A 141 61.55 12.86 -70.54
N GLY A 142 61.63 14.02 -69.87
CA GLY A 142 61.65 15.33 -70.50
C GLY A 142 60.38 15.64 -71.29
N GLU A 143 60.52 16.09 -72.54
CA GLU A 143 59.38 16.44 -73.43
C GLU A 143 58.40 15.26 -73.64
N HIS A 144 58.91 14.03 -73.67
CA HIS A 144 58.08 12.83 -73.88
C HIS A 144 57.26 12.44 -72.65
N GLY A 145 57.61 12.95 -71.46
CA GLY A 145 56.94 12.65 -70.19
C GLY A 145 55.83 13.62 -69.81
N LYS A 146 55.60 14.71 -70.56
CA LYS A 146 54.62 15.76 -70.20
C LYS A 146 53.22 15.21 -69.93
N GLY A 147 52.71 14.30 -70.76
CA GLY A 147 51.40 13.66 -70.56
C GLY A 147 51.34 12.81 -69.30
N PHE A 148 52.38 12.03 -69.02
CA PHE A 148 52.48 11.22 -67.80
C PHE A 148 52.60 12.08 -66.54
N SER A 149 53.27 13.24 -66.62
CA SER A 149 53.37 14.17 -65.50
C SER A 149 52.01 14.71 -65.08
N VAL A 150 51.12 15.01 -66.03
CA VAL A 150 49.75 15.47 -65.73
C VAL A 150 48.96 14.37 -65.02
N VAL A 151 49.03 13.13 -65.53
CA VAL A 151 48.35 11.99 -64.90
C VAL A 151 48.86 11.73 -63.48
N ALA A 152 50.18 11.79 -63.27
CA ALA A 152 50.77 11.59 -61.94
C ALA A 152 50.36 12.67 -60.92
N GLN A 153 50.19 13.91 -61.37
CA GLN A 153 49.67 15.01 -60.56
C GLN A 153 48.18 14.81 -60.21
N GLU A 154 47.38 14.32 -61.15
CA GLU A 154 45.96 14.02 -60.92
C GLU A 154 45.78 12.87 -59.92
N ILE A 155 46.57 11.80 -60.04
CA ILE A 155 46.59 10.69 -59.06
C ILE A 155 46.97 11.19 -57.66
N LYS A 156 47.91 12.14 -57.56
CA LYS A 156 48.28 12.76 -56.29
C LYS A 156 47.11 13.52 -55.68
N SER A 157 46.46 14.37 -56.48
CA SER A 157 45.27 15.13 -56.08
C SER A 157 44.15 14.22 -55.57
N LEU A 158 43.83 13.14 -56.30
CA LEU A 158 42.84 12.15 -55.89
C LEU A 158 43.22 11.41 -54.59
N SER A 159 44.52 11.12 -54.41
CA SER A 159 45.02 10.49 -53.18
C SER A 159 44.90 11.42 -51.97
N ASP A 160 45.18 12.71 -52.14
CA ASP A 160 45.03 13.72 -51.09
C ASP A 160 43.55 13.93 -50.74
N GLN A 161 42.66 14.06 -51.73
CA GLN A 161 41.20 14.13 -51.50
C GLN A 161 40.66 12.88 -50.79
N SER A 162 41.13 11.68 -51.17
CA SER A 162 40.75 10.44 -50.51
C SER A 162 41.22 10.41 -49.05
N ARG A 163 42.40 10.98 -48.75
CA ARG A 163 42.94 11.06 -47.39
C ARG A 163 42.05 11.94 -46.51
N ASP A 164 41.63 13.08 -47.04
CA ASP A 164 40.75 14.01 -46.33
C ASP A 164 39.39 13.38 -46.05
N ALA A 165 38.81 12.67 -47.02
CA ALA A 165 37.55 11.94 -46.84
C ALA A 165 37.65 10.86 -45.74
N VAL A 166 38.74 10.10 -45.71
CA VAL A 166 38.95 9.07 -44.67
C VAL A 166 39.19 9.70 -43.29
N ASN A 167 39.86 10.86 -43.23
CA ASN A 167 40.02 11.60 -41.97
C ASN A 167 38.67 12.11 -41.44
N GLN A 168 37.82 12.66 -42.31
CA GLN A 168 36.45 13.05 -41.93
C GLN A 168 35.63 11.84 -41.48
N SER A 169 35.74 10.71 -42.16
CA SER A 169 35.10 9.45 -41.74
C SER A 169 35.58 8.99 -40.36
N SER A 170 36.89 9.09 -40.08
CA SER A 170 37.45 8.75 -38.77
C SER A 170 36.88 9.66 -37.66
N GLN A 171 36.73 10.97 -37.92
CA GLN A 171 36.13 11.91 -36.96
C GLN A 171 34.66 11.58 -36.67
N LEU A 172 33.90 11.24 -37.71
CA LEU A 172 32.49 10.82 -37.55
C LEU A 172 32.38 9.52 -36.74
N LEU A 173 33.29 8.57 -36.93
CA LEU A 173 33.31 7.34 -36.14
C LEU A 173 33.59 7.61 -34.66
N SER A 174 34.57 8.47 -34.35
CA SER A 174 34.84 8.84 -32.95
C SER A 174 33.62 9.50 -32.28
N ALA A 175 32.88 10.35 -33.01
CA ALA A 175 31.65 10.94 -32.50
C ALA A 175 30.54 9.89 -32.27
N ILE A 176 30.43 8.89 -33.15
CA ILE A 176 29.50 7.76 -32.99
C ILE A 176 29.87 6.94 -31.75
N GLU A 177 31.16 6.66 -31.52
CA GLU A 177 31.62 5.93 -30.34
C GLU A 177 31.32 6.67 -29.03
N GLU A 178 31.53 7.99 -29.02
CA GLU A 178 31.19 8.84 -27.87
C GLU A 178 29.68 8.79 -27.58
N SER A 179 28.84 8.94 -28.61
CA SER A 179 27.38 8.79 -28.48
C SER A 179 26.97 7.39 -28.01
N VAL A 180 27.66 6.34 -28.47
CA VAL A 180 27.42 4.97 -28.01
C VAL A 180 27.72 4.84 -26.52
N CYS A 181 28.84 5.39 -26.05
CA CYS A 181 29.19 5.38 -24.62
C CYS A 181 28.13 6.08 -23.76
N GLU A 182 27.63 7.23 -24.19
CA GLU A 182 26.56 7.96 -23.48
C GLU A 182 25.26 7.14 -23.39
N VAL A 183 24.90 6.45 -24.47
CA VAL A 183 23.70 5.60 -24.49
C VAL A 183 23.89 4.38 -23.58
N VAL A 184 25.07 3.76 -23.57
CA VAL A 184 25.38 2.65 -22.64
C VAL A 184 25.21 3.09 -21.18
N GLU A 185 25.75 4.25 -20.80
CA GLU A 185 25.59 4.78 -19.45
C GLU A 185 24.12 5.03 -19.10
N SER A 186 23.36 5.58 -20.04
CA SER A 186 21.92 5.82 -19.88
C SER A 186 21.14 4.51 -19.66
N VAL A 187 21.44 3.47 -20.43
CA VAL A 187 20.81 2.14 -20.29
C VAL A 187 21.17 1.48 -18.96
N GLU A 188 22.41 1.61 -18.48
CA GLU A 188 22.81 1.08 -17.15
C GLU A 188 22.16 1.85 -16.00
N ASN A 189 21.91 3.15 -16.15
CA ASN A 189 21.11 3.92 -15.20
C ASN A 189 19.64 3.48 -15.22
N GLU A 190 19.05 3.27 -16.40
CA GLU A 190 17.68 2.80 -16.57
C GLU A 190 17.48 1.41 -15.96
N LYS A 191 18.40 0.47 -16.20
CA LYS A 191 18.40 -0.87 -15.60
C LYS A 191 18.37 -0.81 -14.07
N ARG A 192 19.18 0.06 -13.44
CA ARG A 192 19.16 0.25 -11.98
C ARG A 192 17.84 0.84 -11.48
N ALA A 193 17.22 1.74 -12.25
CA ALA A 193 15.91 2.29 -11.91
C ALA A 193 14.81 1.23 -11.99
N VAL A 194 14.87 0.36 -13.00
CA VAL A 194 13.98 -0.80 -13.19
C VAL A 194 14.08 -1.78 -12.02
N GLU A 195 15.30 -2.16 -11.63
CA GLU A 195 15.52 -3.07 -10.50
C GLU A 195 14.94 -2.51 -9.20
N LYS A 196 15.18 -1.22 -8.91
CA LYS A 196 14.54 -0.52 -7.78
C LYS A 196 13.02 -0.49 -7.89
N GLY A 197 12.49 -0.31 -9.10
CA GLY A 197 11.05 -0.32 -9.36
C GLY A 197 10.41 -1.67 -9.02
N ILE A 198 11.07 -2.78 -9.36
CA ILE A 198 10.62 -4.13 -9.01
C ILE A 198 10.58 -4.31 -7.48
N ASP A 199 11.66 -3.97 -6.78
CA ASP A 199 11.73 -4.07 -5.32
C ASP A 199 10.59 -3.30 -4.62
N GLU A 200 10.26 -2.10 -5.14
CA GLU A 200 9.23 -1.27 -4.54
C GLU A 200 7.81 -1.78 -4.83
N ILE A 201 7.59 -2.36 -6.01
CA ILE A 201 6.33 -3.05 -6.35
C ILE A 201 6.12 -4.28 -5.45
N GLU A 202 7.19 -5.05 -5.16
CA GLU A 202 7.12 -6.19 -4.25
C GLU A 202 6.75 -5.75 -2.83
N LYS A 203 7.41 -4.70 -2.31
CA LYS A 203 7.07 -4.14 -0.99
C LYS A 203 5.63 -3.64 -0.93
N MET A 204 5.17 -2.91 -1.94
CA MET A 204 3.78 -2.44 -2.02
C MET A 204 2.80 -3.60 -2.05
N SER A 205 3.11 -4.66 -2.80
CA SER A 205 2.28 -5.87 -2.87
C SER A 205 2.16 -6.55 -1.51
N ALA A 206 3.26 -6.68 -0.77
CA ALA A 206 3.26 -7.23 0.59
C ALA A 206 2.47 -6.35 1.58
N GLN A 207 2.60 -5.02 1.47
CA GLN A 207 1.82 -4.08 2.29
C GLN A 207 0.32 -4.20 2.02
N MET A 208 -0.08 -4.31 0.75
CA MET A 208 -1.48 -4.47 0.36
C MET A 208 -2.07 -5.80 0.84
N GLU A 209 -1.30 -6.89 0.81
CA GLU A 209 -1.70 -8.15 1.45
C GLU A 209 -1.91 -7.97 2.96
N GLY A 210 -1.01 -7.25 3.64
CA GLY A 210 -1.17 -6.91 5.06
C GLY A 210 -2.44 -6.10 5.35
N ILE A 211 -2.78 -5.12 4.50
CA ILE A 211 -4.02 -4.34 4.62
C ILE A 211 -5.24 -5.24 4.39
N TYR A 212 -5.21 -6.11 3.39
CA TYR A 212 -6.28 -7.07 3.11
C TYR A 212 -6.59 -7.95 4.32
N GLN A 213 -5.57 -8.54 4.95
CA GLN A 213 -5.75 -9.38 6.14
C GLN A 213 -6.30 -8.58 7.34
N LYS A 214 -5.81 -7.35 7.56
CA LYS A 214 -6.33 -6.47 8.62
C LYS A 214 -7.80 -6.13 8.40
N LYS A 215 -8.20 -5.82 7.17
CA LYS A 215 -9.61 -5.52 6.83
C LYS A 215 -10.51 -6.74 7.00
N LYS A 216 -10.04 -7.93 6.63
CA LYS A 216 -10.75 -9.17 6.93
C LYS A 216 -10.95 -9.38 8.43
N GLY A 217 -9.95 -9.06 9.25
CA GLY A 217 -10.05 -9.10 10.71
C GLY A 217 -11.10 -8.11 11.26
N VAL A 218 -11.16 -6.89 10.71
CA VAL A 218 -12.19 -5.90 11.07
C VAL A 218 -13.59 -6.44 10.78
N HIS A 219 -13.82 -7.08 9.63
CA HIS A 219 -15.12 -7.66 9.30
C HIS A 219 -15.58 -8.70 10.33
N GLN A 220 -14.67 -9.56 10.81
CA GLN A 220 -14.97 -10.52 11.88
C GLN A 220 -15.29 -9.84 13.22
N GLN A 221 -14.57 -8.76 13.55
CA GLN A 221 -14.83 -7.99 14.77
C GLN A 221 -16.19 -7.28 14.73
N VAL A 222 -16.60 -6.79 13.55
CA VAL A 222 -17.93 -6.21 13.33
C VAL A 222 -19.02 -7.25 13.62
N GLU A 223 -18.91 -8.45 13.04
CA GLU A 223 -19.88 -9.54 13.27
C GLU A 223 -19.98 -9.92 14.76
N GLN A 224 -18.85 -9.99 15.47
CA GLN A 224 -18.83 -10.24 16.91
C GLN A 224 -19.51 -9.12 17.71
N THR A 225 -19.28 -7.87 17.31
CA THR A 225 -19.85 -6.68 17.97
C THR A 225 -21.36 -6.59 17.76
N GLU A 226 -21.86 -6.91 16.56
CA GLU A 226 -23.29 -6.98 16.29
C GLU A 226 -23.99 -8.03 17.16
N ASN A 227 -23.41 -9.24 17.24
CA ASN A 227 -23.94 -10.31 18.09
C ASN A 227 -23.94 -9.93 19.57
N ALA A 228 -22.86 -9.30 20.06
CA ALA A 228 -22.77 -8.80 21.43
C ALA A 228 -23.84 -7.73 21.73
N SER A 229 -24.07 -6.80 20.80
CA SER A 229 -25.11 -5.77 20.90
C SER A 229 -26.52 -6.38 20.96
N ILE A 230 -26.83 -7.34 20.09
CA ILE A 230 -28.12 -8.05 20.08
C ILE A 230 -28.36 -8.72 21.44
N ASN A 231 -27.36 -9.43 21.96
CA ASN A 231 -27.43 -10.08 23.26
C ASN A 231 -27.63 -9.06 24.40
N GLN A 232 -26.91 -7.94 24.36
CA GLN A 232 -27.01 -6.89 25.38
C GLN A 232 -28.39 -6.22 25.39
N SER A 233 -29.01 -6.01 24.22
CA SER A 233 -30.37 -5.51 24.11
C SER A 233 -31.38 -6.49 24.71
N ALA A 234 -31.28 -7.79 24.36
CA ALA A 234 -32.13 -8.83 24.91
C ALA A 234 -32.00 -8.98 26.44
N MET A 235 -30.77 -8.92 26.95
CA MET A 235 -30.50 -8.94 28.39
C MET A 235 -31.10 -7.71 29.10
N SER A 236 -31.00 -6.53 28.49
CA SER A 236 -31.55 -5.30 29.06
C SER A 236 -33.07 -5.35 29.14
N GLN A 237 -33.73 -5.86 28.10
CA GLN A 237 -35.19 -6.09 28.11
C GLN A 237 -35.60 -7.12 29.17
N ASN A 238 -34.86 -8.21 29.33
CA ASN A 238 -35.14 -9.22 30.36
C ASN A 238 -34.97 -8.65 31.78
N ALA A 239 -33.92 -7.85 32.00
CA ALA A 239 -33.68 -7.19 33.28
C ALA A 239 -34.79 -6.18 33.60
N ALA A 240 -35.24 -5.40 32.62
CA ALA A 240 -36.33 -4.45 32.78
C ALA A 240 -37.64 -5.16 33.18
N ALA A 241 -37.99 -6.26 32.50
CA ALA A 241 -39.16 -7.07 32.83
C ALA A 241 -39.09 -7.67 34.25
N LYS A 242 -37.89 -8.08 34.70
CA LYS A 242 -37.68 -8.56 36.08
C LYS A 242 -37.84 -7.44 37.10
N LEU A 243 -37.31 -6.24 36.83
CA LEU A 243 -37.47 -5.09 37.71
C LEU A 243 -38.94 -4.69 37.85
N GLU A 244 -39.73 -4.78 36.79
CA GLU A 244 -41.18 -4.52 36.85
C GLU A 244 -41.89 -5.45 37.86
N LEU A 245 -41.47 -6.71 37.92
CA LEU A 245 -41.97 -7.66 38.92
C LEU A 245 -41.51 -7.31 40.34
N VAL A 246 -40.29 -6.78 40.51
CA VAL A 246 -39.80 -6.30 41.80
C VAL A 246 -40.59 -5.06 42.25
N VAL A 247 -40.85 -4.10 41.36
CA VAL A 247 -41.72 -2.93 41.64
C VAL A 247 -43.06 -3.39 42.19
N LYS A 248 -43.71 -4.35 41.52
CA LYS A 248 -45.00 -4.90 41.98
C LYS A 248 -44.90 -5.50 43.39
N THR A 249 -43.80 -6.15 43.72
CA THR A 249 -43.58 -6.80 45.02
C THR A 249 -43.32 -5.76 46.13
N VAL A 250 -42.51 -4.75 45.86
CA VAL A 250 -42.24 -3.63 46.78
C VAL A 250 -43.52 -2.85 47.06
N GLN A 251 -44.34 -2.60 46.02
CA GLN A 251 -45.63 -1.91 46.18
C GLN A 251 -46.59 -2.68 47.10
N LEU A 252 -46.72 -4.00 46.92
CA LEU A 252 -47.53 -4.83 47.81
C LEU A 252 -47.03 -4.81 49.26
N THR A 253 -45.72 -4.68 49.45
CA THR A 253 -45.11 -4.58 50.79
C THR A 253 -45.41 -3.22 51.42
N LEU A 254 -45.32 -2.13 50.67
CA LEU A 254 -45.72 -0.80 51.12
C LEU A 254 -47.21 -0.76 51.50
N ASP A 255 -48.08 -1.32 50.66
CA ASP A 255 -49.52 -1.39 50.92
C ASP A 255 -49.87 -2.21 52.18
N PHE A 256 -49.04 -3.19 52.56
CA PHE A 256 -49.22 -4.01 53.77
C PHE A 256 -48.79 -3.28 55.06
N VAL A 257 -47.85 -2.35 54.94
CA VAL A 257 -47.16 -1.68 56.05
C VAL A 257 -47.76 -0.30 56.35
N THR A 258 -48.58 0.23 55.43
CA THR A 258 -49.28 1.52 55.52
C THR A 258 -50.69 1.35 56.08
#